data_AF-A0A3D2MD86-F1
#
_entry.id   AF-A0A3D2MD86-F1
#
_cell.length_a   1.000
_cell.length_b   1.000
_cell.length_c   1.000
_cell.angle_alpha   90.00
_cell.angle_beta   90.00
_cell.angle_gamma   90.00
#
_symmetry.space_group_name_H-M   'P 1'
#
loop_
_entity.id
_entity.type
_entity.pdbx_description
1 polymer ?
#
loop_
_entity_poly.entity_id
_entity_poly.type
_entity_poly.pdbx_seq_one_letter_code
_entity_poly.pdbx_strand_id
1 'polypeptide(L)'
;LDLDKKELKNMPKDKIVDKYITNVTIVNDDPEFQKYMSEEEDKKKIQNSLLSEAKEEGISQGISQGYTSGINDGIKQTAKNLLSMNMPIEDISKATGLSIEEINKLK
;
A
#
# COMPACT_ATOMS: atom_id res chain seq x y z
N LEU A 1 23.42 15.27 4.43
CA LEU A 1 24.59 16.08 4.82
C LEU A 1 24.15 16.85 6.03
N ASP A 2 24.45 16.34 7.22
CA ASP A 2 24.08 16.95 8.49
C ASP A 2 25.35 17.60 9.06
N LEU A 3 25.88 18.60 8.33
CA LEU A 3 27.11 19.27 8.72
C LEU A 3 26.81 20.22 9.87
N ASP A 4 27.34 19.92 11.05
CA ASP A 4 27.07 20.72 12.22
C ASP A 4 27.93 22.01 12.26
N LYS A 5 27.57 22.95 13.14
CA LYS A 5 28.29 24.22 13.27
C LYS A 5 29.77 24.04 13.70
N LYS A 6 30.15 22.91 14.30
CA LYS A 6 31.54 22.63 14.70
C LYS A 6 32.34 22.13 13.49
N GLU A 7 31.76 21.26 12.67
CA GLU A 7 32.37 20.77 11.44
C GLU A 7 32.62 21.90 10.45
N LEU A 8 31.63 22.80 10.26
CA LEU A 8 31.76 23.98 9.39
C LEU A 8 32.89 24.93 9.85
N LYS A 9 33.12 25.06 11.16
CA LYS A 9 34.18 25.91 11.72
C LYS A 9 35.59 25.35 11.51
N ASN A 10 35.71 24.04 11.33
CA ASN A 10 36.99 23.36 11.16
C ASN A 10 37.41 23.25 9.68
N MET A 11 36.59 23.74 8.74
CA MET A 11 36.89 23.70 7.32
C MET A 11 38.01 24.70 6.94
N PRO A 12 38.86 24.37 5.94
CA PRO A 12 39.91 25.27 5.47
C PRO A 12 39.31 26.55 4.88
N LYS A 13 39.88 27.71 5.24
CA LYS A 13 39.33 29.01 4.84
C LYS A 13 39.86 29.45 3.48
N ASP A 14 38.98 29.50 2.49
CA ASP A 14 39.19 30.16 1.21
C ASP A 14 37.87 30.75 0.69
N LYS A 15 37.92 31.54 -0.39
CA LYS A 15 36.73 32.23 -0.93
C LYS A 15 35.58 31.28 -1.32
N ILE A 16 35.89 30.07 -1.76
CA ILE A 16 34.90 29.08 -2.20
C ILE A 16 34.30 28.38 -0.97
N VAL A 17 35.15 27.96 -0.03
CA VAL A 17 34.72 27.33 1.22
C VAL A 17 33.94 28.30 2.10
N ASP A 18 34.32 29.56 2.18
CA ASP A 18 33.59 30.60 2.92
C ASP A 18 32.17 30.80 2.34
N LYS A 19 32.04 30.82 1.01
CA LYS A 19 30.73 30.87 0.33
C LYS A 19 29.89 29.64 0.64
N TYR A 20 30.50 28.46 0.66
CA TYR A 20 29.84 27.22 1.03
C TYR A 20 29.36 27.22 2.50
N ILE A 21 30.24 27.54 3.45
CA ILE A 21 29.91 27.65 4.88
C ILE A 21 28.76 28.63 5.09
N THR A 22 28.79 29.79 4.41
CA THR A 22 27.73 30.80 4.50
C THR A 22 26.39 30.23 4.07
N ASN A 23 26.33 29.59 2.90
CA ASN A 23 25.10 29.01 2.38
C ASN A 23 24.57 27.88 3.28
N VAL A 24 25.45 26.99 3.74
CA VAL A 24 25.05 25.89 4.64
C VAL A 24 24.58 26.42 5.99
N THR A 25 25.23 27.46 6.53
CA THR A 25 24.81 28.08 7.79
C THR A 25 23.42 28.70 7.67
N ILE A 26 23.15 29.41 6.56
CA ILE A 26 21.82 29.99 6.29
C ILE A 26 20.75 28.90 6.24
N VAL A 27 21.01 27.78 5.56
CA VAL A 27 20.06 26.65 5.47
C VAL A 27 19.90 25.95 6.82
N ASN A 28 20.98 25.72 7.56
CA ASN A 28 20.93 25.09 8.88
C ASN A 28 20.20 25.93 9.93
N ASP A 29 20.18 27.25 9.78
CA ASP A 29 19.46 28.17 10.66
C ASP A 29 18.00 28.43 10.22
N ASP A 30 17.58 27.89 9.08
CA ASP A 30 16.18 27.95 8.64
C ASP A 30 15.28 27.05 9.51
N PRO A 31 14.26 27.60 10.20
CA PRO A 31 13.39 26.82 11.08
C PRO A 31 12.63 25.71 10.35
N GLU A 32 12.26 25.91 9.09
CA GLU A 32 11.57 24.89 8.30
C GLU A 32 12.51 23.72 8.01
N PHE A 33 13.75 24.00 7.60
CA PHE A 33 14.77 22.98 7.43
C PHE A 33 15.09 22.23 8.72
N GLN A 34 15.27 22.92 9.86
CA GLN A 34 15.50 22.26 11.14
C GLN A 34 14.36 21.33 11.54
N LYS A 35 13.12 21.77 11.35
CA LYS A 35 11.94 20.94 11.60
C LYS A 35 11.93 19.74 10.66
N TYR A 36 12.21 19.94 9.37
CA TYR A 36 12.22 18.88 8.37
C TYR A 36 13.25 17.79 8.68
N MET A 37 14.42 18.18 9.18
CA MET A 37 15.52 17.30 9.58
C MET A 37 15.37 16.73 11.00
N SER A 38 14.30 17.10 11.72
CA SER A 38 14.08 16.62 13.09
C SER A 38 13.65 15.16 13.15
N GLU A 39 14.06 14.44 14.19
CA GLU A 39 13.65 13.06 14.41
C GLU A 39 12.13 12.91 14.52
N GLU A 40 11.43 13.91 15.06
CA GLU A 40 9.97 13.88 15.21
C GLU A 40 9.27 13.91 13.85
N GLU A 41 9.72 14.78 12.95
CA GLU A 41 9.16 14.88 11.61
C GLU A 41 9.50 13.63 10.78
N ASP A 42 10.69 13.06 10.94
CA ASP A 42 11.06 11.79 10.31
C ASP A 42 10.21 10.61 10.80
N LYS A 43 10.04 10.46 12.12
CA LYS A 43 9.15 9.43 12.71
C LYS A 43 7.72 9.57 12.18
N LYS A 44 7.22 10.80 12.08
CA LYS A 44 5.89 11.09 11.54
C LYS A 44 5.77 10.72 10.06
N LYS A 45 6.75 11.08 9.22
CA LYS A 45 6.76 10.70 7.80
C LYS A 45 6.78 9.19 7.62
N ILE A 46 7.62 8.49 8.39
CA ILE A 46 7.70 7.02 8.38
C ILE A 46 6.34 6.43 8.77
N GLN A 47 5.76 6.88 9.89
CA GLN A 47 4.46 6.40 10.36
C GLN A 47 3.35 6.63 9.31
N ASN A 48 3.29 7.82 8.71
CA ASN A 48 2.29 8.13 7.69
C ASN A 48 2.46 7.24 6.44
N SER A 49 3.71 6.99 6.04
CA SER A 49 4.00 6.13 4.88
C SER A 49 3.54 4.70 5.16
N LEU A 50 3.90 4.14 6.33
CA LEU A 50 3.46 2.81 6.76
C LEU A 50 1.93 2.70 6.85
N LEU A 51 1.27 3.73 7.37
CA LEU A 51 -0.19 3.75 7.45
C LEU A 51 -0.85 3.80 6.07
N SER A 52 -0.29 4.59 5.14
CA SER A 52 -0.79 4.67 3.76
C SER A 52 -0.65 3.33 3.06
N GLU A 53 0.52 2.71 3.14
CA GLU A 53 0.80 1.40 2.56
C GLU A 53 -0.13 0.33 3.13
N ALA A 54 -0.25 0.23 4.46
CA ALA A 54 -1.14 -0.73 5.10
C ALA A 54 -2.62 -0.53 4.70
N LYS A 55 -3.06 0.72 4.52
CA LYS A 55 -4.41 1.03 4.07
C LYS A 55 -4.63 0.61 2.62
N GLU A 56 -3.69 0.91 1.74
CA GLU A 56 -3.75 0.54 0.32
C GLU A 56 -3.75 -0.97 0.14
N GLU A 57 -2.85 -1.68 0.84
CA GLU A 57 -2.82 -3.14 0.85
C GLU A 57 -4.12 -3.74 1.38
N GLY A 58 -4.64 -3.23 2.51
CA GLY A 58 -5.88 -3.70 3.10
C GLY A 58 -7.08 -3.51 2.16
N ILE A 59 -7.17 -2.37 1.47
CA ILE A 59 -8.22 -2.12 0.47
C ILE A 59 -8.08 -3.09 -0.71
N SER A 60 -6.87 -3.25 -1.24
CA SER A 60 -6.60 -4.15 -2.37
C SER A 60 -6.94 -5.60 -2.04
N GLN A 61 -6.52 -6.08 -0.87
CA GLN A 61 -6.85 -7.42 -0.37
C GLN A 61 -8.36 -7.58 -0.17
N GLY A 62 -9.03 -6.59 0.45
CA GLY A 62 -10.47 -6.62 0.67
C GLY A 62 -11.26 -6.68 -0.64
N ILE A 63 -10.89 -5.88 -1.64
CA ILE A 63 -11.52 -5.91 -2.97
C ILE A 63 -11.31 -7.28 -3.63
N SER A 64 -10.08 -7.80 -3.63
CA SER A 64 -9.76 -9.09 -4.24
C SER A 64 -10.53 -10.25 -3.61
N GLN A 65 -10.57 -10.30 -2.27
CA GLN A 65 -11.31 -11.30 -1.51
C GLN A 65 -12.81 -11.18 -1.73
N GLY A 66 -13.35 -9.96 -1.73
CA GLY A 66 -14.77 -9.69 -1.95
C GLY A 66 -15.22 -10.07 -3.37
N TYR A 67 -14.43 -9.72 -4.38
CA TYR A 67 -14.70 -10.07 -5.77
C TYR A 67 -14.70 -11.59 -5.98
N THR A 68 -13.66 -12.28 -5.47
CA THR A 68 -13.54 -13.74 -5.59
C THR A 68 -14.67 -14.47 -4.87
N SER A 69 -14.98 -14.06 -3.64
CA SER A 69 -16.08 -14.63 -2.86
C SER A 69 -17.42 -14.40 -3.56
N GLY A 70 -17.67 -13.18 -4.04
CA GLY A 70 -18.90 -12.82 -4.74
C GLY A 70 -19.11 -13.61 -6.04
N ILE A 71 -18.06 -13.83 -6.84
CA ILE A 71 -18.14 -14.68 -8.03
C ILE A 71 -18.49 -16.12 -7.65
N ASN A 72 -17.79 -16.69 -6.67
CA ASN A 72 -18.01 -18.08 -6.25
C ASN A 72 -19.43 -18.28 -5.69
N ASP A 73 -19.92 -17.33 -4.90
CA ASP A 73 -21.28 -17.36 -4.35
C ASP A 73 -22.31 -17.21 -5.47
N GLY A 74 -22.09 -16.33 -6.44
CA GLY A 74 -22.94 -16.17 -7.62
C GLY A 74 -23.01 -17.43 -8.47
N ILE A 75 -21.87 -18.10 -8.71
CA ILE A 75 -21.79 -19.37 -9.43
C ILE A 75 -22.59 -20.46 -8.70
N LYS A 76 -22.40 -20.60 -7.38
CA LYS A 76 -23.14 -21.58 -6.57
C LYS A 76 -24.64 -21.29 -6.53
N GLN A 77 -25.04 -20.02 -6.41
CA GLN A 77 -26.44 -19.64 -6.40
C GLN A 77 -27.08 -19.92 -7.77
N THR A 78 -26.38 -19.64 -8.86
CA THR A 78 -26.81 -19.99 -10.22
C THR A 78 -27.02 -21.49 -10.34
N ALA A 79 -26.06 -22.31 -9.91
CA ALA A 79 -26.19 -23.76 -9.92
C ALA A 79 -27.41 -24.26 -9.13
N LYS A 80 -27.66 -23.71 -7.93
CA LYS A 80 -28.85 -24.02 -7.11
C LYS A 80 -30.16 -23.67 -7.82
N ASN A 81 -30.21 -22.52 -8.49
CA ASN A 81 -31.40 -22.11 -9.24
C ASN A 81 -31.64 -23.02 -10.45
N LEU A 82 -30.59 -23.45 -11.17
CA LEU A 82 -30.74 -24.36 -12.29
C LEU A 82 -31.17 -25.77 -11.83
N LEU A 83 -30.66 -26.23 -10.68
CA LEU A 83 -31.12 -27.46 -10.03
C LEU A 83 -32.61 -27.38 -9.68
N SER A 84 -33.09 -26.27 -9.12
CA SER A 84 -34.52 -26.09 -8.78
C SER A 84 -35.41 -26.03 -10.02
N MET A 85 -34.85 -25.69 -11.18
CA MET A 85 -35.50 -25.78 -12.48
C MET A 85 -35.44 -27.18 -13.12
N ASN A 86 -34.95 -28.20 -12.39
CA ASN A 86 -34.77 -29.57 -12.86
C ASN A 86 -33.87 -29.70 -14.11
N MET A 87 -32.90 -28.79 -14.28
CA MET A 87 -31.94 -28.92 -15.37
C MET A 87 -31.01 -30.13 -15.16
N PRO A 88 -30.57 -30.81 -16.25
CA PRO A 88 -29.58 -31.88 -16.16
C PRO A 88 -28.27 -31.41 -15.54
N ILE A 89 -27.66 -32.24 -14.69
CA ILE A 89 -26.44 -31.88 -13.94
C ILE A 89 -25.28 -31.59 -14.89
N GLU A 90 -25.20 -32.33 -16.00
CA GLU A 90 -24.20 -32.15 -17.05
C GLU A 90 -24.29 -30.76 -17.70
N ASP A 91 -25.51 -30.24 -17.88
CA ASP A 91 -25.72 -28.91 -18.45
C ASP A 91 -25.47 -27.80 -17.43
N ILE A 92 -25.81 -28.03 -16.15
CA ILE A 92 -25.45 -27.12 -15.06
C ILE A 92 -23.93 -27.01 -14.92
N SER A 93 -23.22 -28.13 -15.02
CA SER A 93 -21.75 -28.18 -14.99
C SER A 93 -21.14 -27.34 -16.11
N LYS A 94 -21.64 -27.48 -17.35
CA LYS A 94 -21.21 -26.66 -18.48
C LYS A 94 -21.52 -25.17 -18.29
N ALA A 95 -22.69 -24.84 -17.74
CA ALA A 95 -23.13 -23.45 -17.60
C ALA A 95 -22.41 -22.68 -16.47
N THR A 96 -22.04 -23.39 -15.39
CA THR A 96 -21.49 -22.77 -14.18
C THR A 96 -19.98 -23.00 -14.02
N GLY A 97 -19.41 -23.95 -14.76
CA GLY A 97 -18.01 -24.37 -14.62
C GLY A 97 -17.74 -25.23 -13.38
N LEU A 98 -18.76 -25.54 -12.56
CA LEU A 98 -18.63 -26.44 -11.42
C LEU A 98 -18.52 -27.89 -11.89
N SER A 99 -17.76 -28.69 -11.15
CA SER A 99 -17.75 -30.14 -11.33
C SER A 99 -19.09 -30.76 -10.92
N ILE A 100 -19.37 -31.95 -11.47
CA ILE A 100 -20.55 -32.75 -11.09
C ILE A 100 -20.57 -33.03 -9.58
N GLU A 101 -19.40 -33.27 -8.98
CA GLU A 101 -19.29 -33.46 -7.53
C GLU A 101 -19.67 -32.22 -6.74
N GLU A 102 -19.20 -31.04 -7.13
CA GLU A 102 -19.56 -29.77 -6.49
C GLU A 102 -21.05 -29.50 -6.62
N ILE A 103 -21.65 -29.73 -7.79
CA ILE A 103 -23.09 -29.55 -8.01
C ILE A 103 -23.90 -30.51 -7.14
N ASN A 104 -23.47 -31.77 -7.02
CA ASN A 104 -24.15 -32.74 -6.15
C ASN A 104 -24.10 -32.35 -4.66
N LYS A 105 -23.05 -31.64 -4.21
CA LYS A 105 -22.98 -31.09 -2.85
C LYS A 105 -23.91 -29.89 -2.61
N LEU A 106 -24.51 -29.32 -3.67
CA LEU A 106 -25.45 -28.19 -3.57
C LEU A 106 -26.93 -28.60 -3.50
N LYS A 107 -27.23 -29.88 -3.72
CA LYS A 107 -28.57 -30.47 -3.52
C LYS A 107 -28.92 -30.53 -2.03
#